data_AF-A0A354GPR3-F1
#
_entry.id   AF-A0A354GPR3-F1
#
_cell.length_a   1.000
_cell.length_b   1.000
_cell.length_c   1.000
_cell.angle_alpha   90.00
_cell.angle_beta   90.00
_cell.angle_gamma   90.00
#
_symmetry.space_group_name_H-M   'P 1'
#
loop_
_entity.id
_entity.type
_entity.pdbx_description
1 polymer ?
#
loop_
_entity_poly.entity_id
_entity_poly.type
_entity_poly.pdbx_seq_one_letter_code
_entity_poly.pdbx_strand_id
1 'polypeptide(L)'
;ALAASAAEAEGQTDLAIDYGRRAVEINPFVPDSQVRLATLLIRTGQRDEAQTRCGKLLQLDPFNVPGRQALIDVLLRQGKIAEARSEFDVVRRLQPLDLPQRERWFLKKMKEQ
;
A
#
# COMPACT_ATOMS: atom_id res chain seq x y z
N ALA A 1 3.49 -9.25 -12.72
CA ALA A 1 4.30 -8.12 -12.22
C ALA A 1 4.79 -7.18 -13.33
N LEU A 2 5.48 -7.69 -14.38
CA LEU A 2 6.01 -6.84 -15.48
C LEU A 2 4.94 -6.11 -16.30
N ALA A 3 3.79 -6.74 -16.57
CA ALA A 3 2.71 -6.12 -17.35
C ALA A 3 2.06 -4.93 -16.63
N ALA A 4 1.88 -5.02 -15.31
CA ALA A 4 1.36 -3.90 -14.51
C ALA A 4 2.36 -2.73 -14.48
N SER A 5 3.66 -2.99 -14.31
CA SER A 5 4.67 -1.94 -14.35
C SER A 5 4.85 -1.31 -15.74
N ALA A 6 4.67 -2.09 -16.81
CA ALA A 6 4.73 -1.59 -18.18
C ALA A 6 3.52 -0.69 -18.50
N ALA A 7 2.31 -1.11 -18.12
CA ALA A 7 1.10 -0.31 -18.27
C ALA A 7 1.14 0.97 -17.40
N GLU A 8 1.75 0.93 -16.22
CA GLU A 8 2.04 2.13 -15.42
C GLU A 8 2.95 3.12 -16.16
N ALA A 9 3.98 2.62 -16.86
CA ALA A 9 4.92 3.45 -17.60
C ALA A 9 4.29 4.10 -18.85
N GLU A 10 3.29 3.45 -19.45
CA GLU A 10 2.51 3.98 -20.57
C GLU A 10 1.30 4.85 -20.16
N GLY A 11 1.08 5.08 -18.86
CA GLY A 11 -0.05 5.85 -18.35
C GLY A 11 -1.41 5.13 -18.43
N GLN A 12 -1.41 3.86 -18.82
CA GLN A 12 -2.60 3.00 -18.93
C GLN A 12 -2.97 2.43 -17.56
N THR A 13 -3.37 3.34 -16.66
CA THR A 13 -3.54 3.01 -15.24
C THR A 13 -4.65 1.96 -15.00
N ASP A 14 -5.70 1.96 -15.82
CA ASP A 14 -6.78 0.97 -15.73
C ASP A 14 -6.31 -0.44 -16.11
N LEU A 15 -5.48 -0.56 -17.15
CA LEU A 15 -4.87 -1.84 -17.55
C LEU A 15 -3.87 -2.33 -16.51
N ALA A 16 -3.12 -1.42 -15.87
CA ALA A 16 -2.21 -1.78 -14.78
C ALA A 16 -2.98 -2.37 -13.59
N ILE A 17 -4.15 -1.82 -13.25
CA ILE A 17 -5.03 -2.34 -12.20
C ILE A 17 -5.60 -3.69 -12.59
N ASP A 18 -6.07 -3.87 -13.82
CA ASP A 18 -6.59 -5.16 -14.29
C ASP A 18 -5.51 -6.25 -14.20
N TYR A 19 -4.29 -5.97 -14.68
CA TYR A 19 -3.16 -6.88 -14.54
C TYR A 19 -2.78 -7.13 -13.07
N GLY A 20 -2.88 -6.12 -12.22
CA GLY A 20 -2.68 -6.25 -10.78
C GLY A 20 -3.71 -7.18 -10.13
N ARG A 21 -5.00 -7.02 -10.47
CA ARG A 21 -6.10 -7.87 -9.98
C ARG A 21 -5.90 -9.32 -10.41
N ARG A 22 -5.62 -9.55 -11.69
CA ARG A 22 -5.33 -10.90 -12.23
C ARG A 22 -4.11 -11.53 -11.58
N ALA A 23 -3.05 -10.76 -11.32
CA ALA A 23 -1.87 -11.27 -10.64
C ALA A 23 -2.18 -11.75 -9.21
N VAL A 24 -3.02 -11.01 -8.50
CA VAL A 24 -3.48 -11.37 -7.15
C VAL A 24 -4.45 -12.56 -7.17
N GLU A 25 -5.28 -12.70 -8.21
CA GLU A 25 -6.15 -13.87 -8.38
C GLU A 25 -5.36 -15.16 -8.64
N ILE A 26 -4.30 -15.08 -9.45
CA ILE A 26 -3.45 -16.23 -9.77
C ILE A 26 -2.65 -16.68 -8.54
N ASN A 27 -2.10 -15.73 -7.77
CA ASN A 27 -1.40 -16.06 -6.53
C ASN A 27 -1.68 -15.01 -5.44
N PRO A 28 -2.67 -15.27 -4.55
CA PRO A 28 -3.07 -14.32 -3.53
C PRO A 28 -2.06 -14.19 -2.39
N PHE A 29 -1.11 -15.13 -2.29
CA PHE A 29 -0.15 -15.24 -1.18
C PHE A 29 1.18 -14.54 -1.46
N VAL A 30 1.30 -13.77 -2.55
CA VAL A 30 2.52 -13.00 -2.86
C VAL A 30 2.34 -11.56 -2.34
N PRO A 31 3.00 -11.18 -1.22
CA PRO A 31 2.85 -9.86 -0.62
C PRO A 31 3.15 -8.72 -1.60
N ASP A 32 4.22 -8.86 -2.40
CA ASP A 32 4.62 -7.85 -3.37
C ASP A 32 3.55 -7.54 -4.41
N SER A 33 2.78 -8.54 -4.84
CA SER A 33 1.70 -8.34 -5.82
C SER A 33 0.52 -7.60 -5.18
N GLN A 34 0.19 -7.93 -3.93
CA GLN A 34 -0.83 -7.24 -3.15
C GLN A 34 -0.45 -5.78 -2.89
N VAL A 35 0.80 -5.50 -2.51
CA VAL A 35 1.32 -4.14 -2.28
C VAL A 35 1.30 -3.32 -3.55
N ARG A 36 1.70 -3.90 -4.69
CA ARG A 36 1.66 -3.23 -5.99
C ARG A 36 0.25 -2.85 -6.39
N LEU A 37 -0.70 -3.78 -6.27
CA LEU A 37 -2.11 -3.51 -6.56
C LEU A 37 -2.67 -2.42 -5.62
N ALA A 38 -2.39 -2.51 -4.31
CA ALA A 38 -2.80 -1.49 -3.35
C ALA A 38 -2.24 -0.09 -3.73
N THR A 39 -0.97 -0.02 -4.13
CA THR A 39 -0.34 1.24 -4.57
C THR A 39 -1.02 1.82 -5.81
N LEU A 40 -1.38 0.98 -6.78
CA LEU A 40 -2.14 1.38 -7.98
C LEU A 40 -3.53 1.92 -7.62
N LEU A 41 -4.24 1.23 -6.73
CA LEU A 41 -5.57 1.62 -6.26
C LEU A 41 -5.52 2.95 -5.49
N ILE A 42 -4.48 3.17 -4.67
CA ILE A 42 -4.24 4.44 -3.98
C ILE A 42 -4.06 5.60 -4.97
N ARG A 43 -3.23 5.41 -6.01
CA ARG A 43 -2.95 6.44 -7.02
C ARG A 43 -4.18 6.82 -7.85
N THR A 44 -5.08 5.87 -8.08
CA THR A 44 -6.34 6.10 -8.83
C THR A 44 -7.52 6.53 -7.97
N GLY A 45 -7.31 6.69 -6.65
CA GLY A 45 -8.37 7.11 -5.74
C GLY A 45 -9.35 6.01 -5.33
N GLN A 46 -9.12 4.75 -5.70
CA GLN A 46 -9.88 3.57 -5.27
C GLN A 46 -9.49 3.16 -3.83
N ARG A 47 -9.65 4.09 -2.89
CA ARG A 47 -9.14 4.00 -1.52
C ARG A 47 -9.76 2.85 -0.72
N ASP A 48 -11.04 2.57 -0.92
CA ASP A 48 -11.74 1.51 -0.15
C ASP A 48 -11.31 0.10 -0.56
N GLU A 49 -11.09 -0.13 -1.86
CA GLU A 49 -10.51 -1.39 -2.33
C GLU A 49 -9.06 -1.52 -1.83
N ALA A 50 -8.27 -0.45 -1.92
CA ALA A 50 -6.89 -0.44 -1.42
C ALA A 50 -6.83 -0.80 0.08
N GLN A 51 -7.69 -0.20 0.91
CA GLN A 51 -7.78 -0.50 2.34
C GLN A 51 -8.09 -1.99 2.57
N THR A 52 -9.09 -2.51 1.87
CA THR A 52 -9.50 -3.92 1.98
C THR A 52 -8.38 -4.87 1.60
N ARG A 53 -7.65 -4.57 0.52
CA ARG A 53 -6.51 -5.37 0.05
C ARG A 53 -5.35 -5.35 1.06
N CYS A 54 -4.99 -4.18 1.58
CA CYS A 54 -3.96 -4.05 2.61
C CYS A 54 -4.35 -4.80 3.89
N GLY A 55 -5.62 -4.73 4.31
CA GLY A 55 -6.12 -5.49 5.46
C GLY A 55 -5.98 -7.00 5.28
N LYS A 56 -6.38 -7.54 4.12
CA LYS A 56 -6.20 -8.96 3.79
C LYS A 56 -4.73 -9.37 3.75
N LEU A 57 -3.87 -8.51 3.18
CA LEU A 57 -2.43 -8.74 3.17
C LEU A 57 -1.87 -8.86 4.59
N LEU A 58 -2.23 -7.92 5.49
CA LEU A 58 -1.74 -7.91 6.87
C LEU A 58 -2.36 -9.02 7.75
N GLN A 59 -3.49 -9.61 7.36
CA GLN A 59 -4.00 -10.83 7.97
C GLN A 59 -3.12 -12.05 7.64
N LEU A 60 -2.57 -12.10 6.42
CA LEU A 60 -1.68 -13.18 5.96
C LEU A 60 -0.25 -13.00 6.45
N ASP A 61 0.25 -11.77 6.40
CA ASP A 61 1.59 -11.38 6.86
C ASP A 61 1.50 -10.14 7.76
N PRO A 62 1.29 -10.32 9.07
CA PRO A 62 1.23 -9.22 10.03
C PRO A 62 2.52 -8.41 10.13
N PHE A 63 3.66 -8.93 9.67
CA PHE A 63 4.95 -8.26 9.77
C PHE A 63 5.31 -7.52 8.47
N ASN A 64 4.41 -7.50 7.49
CA ASN A 64 4.66 -6.87 6.19
C ASN A 64 4.71 -5.33 6.29
N VAL A 65 5.92 -4.79 6.49
CA VAL A 65 6.13 -3.33 6.59
C VAL A 65 5.71 -2.59 5.31
N PRO A 66 6.00 -3.07 4.08
CA PRO A 66 5.51 -2.43 2.85
C PRO A 66 3.97 -2.37 2.77
N GLY A 67 3.28 -3.46 3.08
CA GLY A 67 1.82 -3.53 3.13
C GLY A 67 1.22 -2.61 4.19
N ARG A 68 1.85 -2.54 5.36
CA ARG A 68 1.44 -1.62 6.43
C ARG A 68 1.64 -0.16 6.02
N GLN A 69 2.72 0.17 5.32
CA GLN A 69 2.91 1.51 4.78
C GLN A 69 1.87 1.87 3.72
N ALA A 70 1.48 0.92 2.86
CA ALA A 70 0.40 1.13 1.90
C ALA A 70 -0.95 1.39 2.61
N LEU A 71 -1.26 0.65 3.69
CA LEU A 71 -2.43 0.93 4.54
C LEU A 71 -2.37 2.34 5.12
N ILE A 72 -1.21 2.76 5.64
CA ILE A 72 -1.02 4.11 6.19
C ILE A 72 -1.29 5.19 5.13
N ASP A 73 -0.80 5.04 3.90
CA ASP A 73 -1.06 6.00 2.81
C ASP A 73 -2.57 6.07 2.47
N VAL A 74 -3.26 4.92 2.45
CA VAL A 74 -4.72 4.88 2.26
C VAL A 74 -5.44 5.66 3.37
N LEU A 75 -5.10 5.39 4.63
CA LEU A 75 -5.73 6.01 5.80
C LEU A 75 -5.51 7.52 5.82
N LEU A 76 -4.28 7.98 5.52
CA LEU A 76 -3.97 9.40 5.41
C LEU A 76 -4.81 10.08 4.34
N ARG A 77 -4.93 9.48 3.15
CA ARG A 77 -5.75 10.03 2.05
C ARG A 77 -7.25 10.01 2.35
N GLN A 78 -7.72 9.11 3.21
CA GLN A 78 -9.09 9.11 3.72
C GLN A 78 -9.32 10.09 4.88
N GLY A 79 -8.29 10.81 5.34
CA GLY A 79 -8.36 11.71 6.49
C GLY A 79 -8.39 10.99 7.85
N LYS A 80 -8.16 9.67 7.86
CA LYS A 80 -8.16 8.83 9.08
C LYS A 80 -6.80 8.92 9.79
N ILE A 81 -6.46 10.12 10.22
CA ILE A 81 -5.13 10.45 10.78
C ILE A 81 -4.81 9.65 12.05
N ALA A 82 -5.79 9.44 12.93
CA ALA A 82 -5.60 8.68 14.16
C ALA A 82 -5.23 7.22 13.89
N GLU A 83 -5.94 6.57 12.96
CA GLU A 83 -5.65 5.20 12.53
C GLU A 83 -4.28 5.11 11.85
N ALA A 84 -3.95 6.05 10.97
CA ALA A 84 -2.65 6.12 10.31
C ALA A 84 -1.48 6.22 11.31
N ARG A 85 -1.64 7.00 12.38
CA ARG A 85 -0.65 7.09 13.47
C ARG A 85 -0.51 5.76 14.21
N SER A 86 -1.63 5.11 14.54
CA SER A 86 -1.60 3.82 15.23
C SER A 86 -0.86 2.76 14.41
N GLU A 87 -1.11 2.71 13.11
CA GLU A 87 -0.40 1.81 12.19
C GLU A 87 1.09 2.14 12.05
N PHE A 88 1.43 3.43 12.04
CA PHE A 88 2.83 3.86 12.00
C PHE A 88 3.58 3.53 13.29
N ASP A 89 2.92 3.57 14.45
CA ASP A 89 3.52 3.11 15.70
C ASP A 89 3.81 1.60 15.69
N VAL A 90 3.01 0.81 14.99
CA VAL A 90 3.36 -0.60 14.73
C VAL A 90 4.60 -0.69 13.86
N VAL A 91 4.72 0.09 12.77
CA VAL A 91 5.95 0.15 11.95
C VAL A 91 7.19 0.47 12.81
N ARG A 92 7.09 1.41 13.76
CA ARG A 92 8.18 1.71 14.69
C ARG A 92 8.55 0.52 15.58
N ARG A 93 7.56 -0.22 16.09
CA ARG A 93 7.79 -1.42 16.92
C ARG A 93 8.43 -2.55 16.13
N LEU A 94 8.14 -2.65 14.82
CA LEU A 94 8.77 -3.62 13.93
C LEU A 94 10.23 -3.30 13.60
N GLN A 95 10.70 -2.07 13.89
CA GLN A 95 12.08 -1.63 13.70
C GLN A 95 12.71 -2.04 12.36
N PRO A 96 12.09 -1.69 11.21
CA PRO A 96 12.69 -1.99 9.92
C PRO A 96 13.99 -1.19 9.75
N LEU A 97 14.95 -1.74 8.99
CA LEU A 97 16.25 -1.11 8.74
C LEU A 97 16.13 0.30 8.13
N ASP A 98 15.08 0.54 7.35
CA ASP A 98 14.77 1.81 6.67
C ASP A 98 13.83 2.71 7.49
N LEU A 99 13.63 2.46 8.79
CA LEU A 99 12.74 3.23 9.66
C LEU A 99 12.97 4.75 9.56
N PRO A 100 14.21 5.29 9.60
CA PRO A 100 14.42 6.74 9.48
C PRO A 100 13.85 7.33 8.18
N GLN A 101 13.90 6.57 7.08
CA GLN A 101 13.37 7.00 5.79
C GLN A 101 11.83 6.98 5.79
N ARG A 102 11.23 5.97 6.42
CA ARG A 102 9.77 5.85 6.58
C ARG A 102 9.20 6.91 7.51
N GLU A 103 9.92 7.30 8.56
CA GLU A 103 9.53 8.41 9.43
C GLU A 103 9.52 9.74 8.68
N ARG A 104 10.56 10.02 7.89
CA ARG A 104 10.59 11.20 7.03
C ARG A 104 9.42 11.23 6.06
N TRP A 105 9.11 10.08 5.44
CA TRP A 105 7.96 9.93 4.55
C TRP A 105 6.64 10.21 5.28
N PHE A 106 6.42 9.62 6.45
CA PHE A 106 5.19 9.78 7.22
C PHE A 106 4.98 11.22 7.69
N LEU A 107 6.02 11.86 8.22
CA LEU A 107 5.97 13.25 8.64
C LEU A 107 5.71 14.21 7.47
N LYS A 108 6.29 13.94 6.30
CA LYS A 108 5.99 14.70 5.09
C LYS A 108 4.51 14.56 4.72
N LYS A 109 3.99 13.33 4.69
CA LYS A 109 2.58 13.07 4.34
C LYS A 109 1.60 13.71 5.32
N MET A 110 1.90 13.68 6.61
CA MET A 110 1.10 14.32 7.66
C MET A 110 1.02 15.85 7.53
N LYS A 111 2.01 16.49 6.90
CA LYS A 111 1.99 17.94 6.60
C LYS A 111 1.24 18.27 5.30
N GLU A 112 1.02 17.28 4.44
CA GLU A 112 0.31 17.41 3.17
C GLU A 112 -1.20 17.12 3.31
N GLN A 113 -1.67 16.70 4.49
CA GLN A 113 -3.10 16.54 4.84
C GLN A 113 -3.61 17.79 5.54
#